data_AF-A0A1B6PBC5-F1
#
_entry.id   AF-A0A1B6PBC5-F1
#
_cell.length_a   1.000
_cell.length_b   1.000
_cell.length_c   1.000
_cell.angle_alpha   90.00
_cell.angle_beta   90.00
_cell.angle_gamma   90.00
#
_symmetry.space_group_name_H-M   'P 1'
#
loop_
_entity.id
_entity.type
_entity.pdbx_description
1 polymer ?
#
loop_
_entity_poly.entity_id
_entity_poly.type
_entity_poly.pdbx_seq_one_letter_code
_entity_poly.pdbx_strand_id
1 'polypeptide(L)'
;MGAGDRHRDLKRKPATAASVRGRILPRKKKEKEKEATTASPSQQGFGILKKRKEAMAAQDLFDLEYVPGGLDTWKDRWSEMKAKMEAAPAKKRKRVVKQRFSKALIDHLVVCPFRSADDDLTPAQLAKRSHRYRQLHALSTFVDCKMRDYEQALIDQYNALGYAEDEREVTDNEEEEDVTVETKN
;
A
#
# COMPACT_ATOMS: atom_id res chain seq x y z
N MET A 1 -23.48 78.72 37.33
CA MET A 1 -22.14 78.09 37.31
C MET A 1 -21.98 77.45 35.94
N GLY A 2 -21.08 77.81 35.02
CA GLY A 2 -20.09 78.87 34.90
C GLY A 2 -19.72 78.97 33.39
N ALA A 3 -19.11 80.11 33.04
CA ALA A 3 -18.34 80.49 31.82
C ALA A 3 -18.24 79.49 30.64
N GLY A 4 -18.25 79.88 29.38
CA GLY A 4 -17.87 81.11 28.68
C GLY A 4 -17.67 80.69 27.21
N ASP A 5 -18.29 81.37 26.26
CA ASP A 5 -17.75 82.53 25.56
C ASP A 5 -16.94 82.17 24.28
N ARG A 6 -17.60 82.43 23.14
CA ARG A 6 -17.10 83.00 21.88
C ARG A 6 -16.10 82.28 20.94
N HIS A 7 -16.35 82.60 19.66
CA HIS A 7 -15.46 82.65 18.48
C HIS A 7 -15.28 81.35 17.66
N ARG A 8 -15.92 81.24 16.48
CA ARG A 8 -15.59 81.81 15.14
C ARG A 8 -14.39 81.13 14.45
N ASP A 9 -14.74 80.55 13.30
CA ASP A 9 -14.13 80.76 11.98
C ASP A 9 -12.95 79.92 11.47
N LEU A 10 -13.14 79.53 10.20
CA LEU A 10 -12.16 79.43 9.10
C LEU A 10 -11.31 78.14 8.93
N LYS A 11 -11.67 77.35 7.90
CA LYS A 11 -10.97 77.18 6.59
C LYS A 11 -11.18 75.77 6.02
N ARG A 12 -11.82 75.64 4.84
CA ARG A 12 -11.24 75.28 3.51
C ARG A 12 -10.61 73.87 3.49
N LYS A 13 -10.85 72.93 2.56
CA LYS A 13 -11.34 72.88 1.16
C LYS A 13 -11.59 71.38 0.77
N PRO A 14 -12.19 71.07 -0.40
CA PRO A 14 -12.65 69.72 -0.80
C PRO A 14 -11.78 69.01 -1.86
N ALA A 15 -12.01 67.70 -2.09
CA ALA A 15 -11.69 66.93 -3.31
C ALA A 15 -12.52 65.64 -3.29
N THR A 16 -13.62 65.45 -4.03
CA THR A 16 -13.81 65.22 -5.49
C THR A 16 -13.03 64.04 -6.07
N ALA A 17 -13.81 63.08 -6.57
CA ALA A 17 -13.45 61.80 -7.17
C ALA A 17 -13.02 61.89 -8.65
N ALA A 18 -12.29 60.86 -9.11
CA ALA A 18 -12.26 60.37 -10.51
C ALA A 18 -11.61 58.95 -10.50
N SER A 19 -12.33 57.88 -10.85
CA SER A 19 -12.51 57.30 -12.20
C SER A 19 -11.23 56.79 -12.87
N VAL A 20 -11.06 55.46 -12.96
CA VAL A 20 -10.30 54.80 -14.04
C VAL A 20 -10.96 53.48 -14.41
N ARG A 21 -11.44 53.39 -15.66
CA ARG A 21 -11.72 52.14 -16.37
C ARG A 21 -10.41 51.59 -16.96
N GLY A 22 -10.26 50.27 -16.87
CA GLY A 22 -9.63 49.42 -17.89
C GLY A 22 -8.10 49.27 -17.83
N ARG A 23 -7.64 48.05 -17.51
CA ARG A 23 -6.46 47.49 -18.19
C ARG A 23 -6.50 45.95 -18.21
N ILE A 24 -6.08 45.47 -19.37
CA ILE A 24 -6.14 44.11 -19.91
C ILE A 24 -5.21 43.16 -19.12
N LEU A 25 -5.71 41.99 -18.74
CA LEU A 25 -4.91 40.90 -18.16
C LEU A 25 -4.28 40.05 -19.28
N PRO A 26 -2.99 39.68 -19.21
CA PRO A 26 -2.37 38.80 -20.19
C PRO A 26 -2.76 37.32 -20.01
N ARG A 27 -2.92 36.65 -21.15
CA ARG A 27 -3.17 35.20 -21.33
C ARG A 27 -2.17 34.34 -20.55
N LYS A 28 -2.68 33.47 -19.66
CA LYS A 28 -1.90 32.33 -19.12
C LYS A 28 -1.75 31.25 -20.20
N LYS A 29 -0.51 30.81 -20.42
CA LYS A 29 -0.17 29.61 -21.20
C LYS A 29 -0.72 28.38 -20.46
N LYS A 30 -1.41 27.50 -21.18
CA LYS A 30 -1.74 26.14 -20.72
C LYS A 30 -0.44 25.33 -20.71
N GLU A 31 0.09 25.04 -19.54
CA GLU A 31 1.05 23.96 -19.35
C GLU A 31 0.27 22.65 -19.31
N LYS A 32 0.69 21.70 -20.15
CA LYS A 32 0.24 20.31 -20.14
C LYS A 32 0.66 19.70 -18.80
N GLU A 33 -0.30 19.36 -17.96
CA GLU A 33 -0.09 18.39 -16.89
C GLU A 33 0.23 17.04 -17.56
N LYS A 34 1.53 16.72 -17.61
CA LYS A 34 1.97 15.33 -17.66
C LYS A 34 1.76 14.79 -16.26
N GLU A 35 0.73 13.97 -16.11
CA GLU A 35 0.49 13.15 -14.93
C GLU A 35 1.62 12.11 -14.84
N ALA A 36 2.77 12.55 -14.33
CA ALA A 36 3.78 11.66 -13.81
C ALA A 36 3.27 11.21 -12.45
N THR A 37 2.83 9.96 -12.37
CA THR A 37 2.51 9.25 -11.13
C THR A 37 3.81 9.11 -10.31
N THR A 38 4.25 10.19 -9.68
CA THR A 38 5.31 10.17 -8.69
C THR A 38 4.74 9.55 -7.43
N ALA A 39 5.20 8.35 -7.11
CA ALA A 39 4.91 7.66 -5.85
C ALA A 39 5.20 8.60 -4.67
N SER A 40 4.15 8.92 -3.90
CA SER A 40 4.27 9.72 -2.68
C SER A 40 5.02 8.90 -1.60
N PRO A 41 6.05 9.46 -0.94
CA PRO A 41 6.82 8.78 0.11
C PRO A 41 5.99 8.40 1.35
N SER A 42 4.78 8.92 1.50
CA SER A 42 3.93 8.71 2.69
C SER A 42 3.30 7.31 2.81
N GLN A 43 3.41 6.47 1.78
CA GLN A 43 2.80 5.13 1.78
C GLN A 43 3.71 4.04 2.38
N GLN A 44 4.94 4.39 2.74
CA GLN A 44 5.97 3.49 3.27
C GLN A 44 5.79 3.26 4.78
N GLY A 45 4.56 2.97 5.24
CA GLY A 45 4.24 2.85 6.67
C GLY A 45 3.62 1.52 7.09
N PHE A 46 2.86 0.87 6.19
CA PHE A 46 2.04 -0.30 6.54
C PHE A 46 2.72 -1.65 6.26
N GLY A 47 3.89 -1.62 5.61
CA GLY A 47 4.67 -2.84 5.33
C GLY A 47 3.97 -3.85 4.40
N ILE A 48 3.00 -3.40 3.57
CA ILE A 48 2.15 -4.26 2.75
C ILE A 48 2.96 -5.20 1.87
N LEU A 49 3.95 -4.68 1.12
CA LEU A 49 4.79 -5.51 0.26
C LEU A 49 5.50 -6.63 1.01
N LYS A 50 6.05 -6.33 2.19
CA LYS A 50 6.75 -7.32 3.01
C LYS A 50 5.79 -8.39 3.52
N LYS A 51 4.68 -7.97 4.12
CA LYS A 51 3.67 -8.88 4.65
C LYS A 51 3.05 -9.75 3.56
N ARG A 52 2.78 -9.19 2.38
CA ARG A 52 2.34 -9.95 1.21
C ARG A 52 3.36 -11.01 0.82
N LYS A 53 4.64 -10.65 0.70
CA LYS A 53 5.69 -11.63 0.33
C LYS A 53 5.76 -12.77 1.34
N GLU A 54 5.73 -12.46 2.64
CA GLU A 54 5.71 -13.46 3.69
C GLU A 54 4.46 -14.35 3.62
N ALA A 55 3.28 -13.75 3.41
CA ALA A 55 2.01 -14.45 3.28
C ALA A 55 1.97 -15.39 2.07
N MET A 56 2.37 -14.92 0.89
CA MET A 56 2.40 -15.74 -0.32
C MET A 56 3.42 -16.88 -0.21
N ALA A 57 4.61 -16.63 0.34
CA ALA A 57 5.58 -17.71 0.54
C ALA A 57 5.17 -18.70 1.63
N ALA A 58 4.43 -18.25 2.64
CA ALA A 58 3.84 -19.17 3.60
C ALA A 58 2.77 -20.03 2.92
N GLN A 59 1.95 -19.44 2.05
CA GLN A 59 0.97 -20.18 1.24
C GLN A 59 1.64 -21.24 0.36
N ASP A 60 2.78 -20.93 -0.26
CA ASP A 60 3.57 -21.89 -1.06
C ASP A 60 4.05 -23.11 -0.24
N LEU A 61 4.08 -23.04 1.10
CA LEU A 61 4.41 -24.18 1.94
C LEU A 61 3.28 -25.22 2.02
N PHE A 62 2.03 -24.88 1.68
CA PHE A 62 0.93 -25.85 1.69
C PHE A 62 1.13 -26.97 0.66
N ASP A 63 1.85 -26.70 -0.44
CA ASP A 63 2.20 -27.72 -1.45
C ASP A 63 3.05 -28.86 -0.84
N LEU A 64 3.66 -28.66 0.33
CA LEU A 64 4.44 -29.66 1.04
C LEU A 64 3.59 -30.74 1.72
N GLU A 65 2.30 -30.51 1.94
CA GLU A 65 1.42 -31.51 2.56
C GLU A 65 1.41 -32.82 1.78
N TYR A 66 1.51 -32.73 0.46
CA TYR A 66 1.45 -33.86 -0.47
C TYR A 66 2.82 -34.49 -0.76
N VAL A 67 3.91 -33.88 -0.27
CA VAL A 67 5.27 -34.37 -0.48
C VAL A 67 5.67 -35.29 0.69
N PRO A 68 6.17 -36.52 0.44
CA PRO A 68 6.72 -37.37 1.50
C PRO A 68 7.81 -36.64 2.30
N GLY A 69 7.66 -36.54 3.63
CA GLY A 69 8.56 -35.78 4.50
C GLY A 69 8.47 -34.25 4.37
N GLY A 70 7.57 -33.72 3.54
CA GLY A 70 7.36 -32.28 3.38
C GLY A 70 6.88 -31.60 4.67
N LEU A 71 5.99 -32.26 5.41
CA LEU A 71 5.52 -31.80 6.72
C LEU A 71 6.59 -31.83 7.83
N ASP A 72 7.66 -32.62 7.68
CA ASP A 72 8.76 -32.63 8.65
C ASP A 72 9.76 -31.50 8.36
N THR A 73 9.86 -31.07 7.10
CA THR A 73 10.89 -30.15 6.59
C THR A 73 10.38 -28.72 6.35
N TRP A 74 9.10 -28.43 6.59
CA TRP A 74 8.52 -27.12 6.27
C TRP A 74 9.17 -25.96 7.02
N LYS A 75 9.61 -26.18 8.27
CA LYS A 75 10.29 -25.14 9.08
C LYS A 75 11.65 -24.75 8.50
N ASP A 76 12.39 -25.73 8.00
CA ASP A 76 13.68 -25.52 7.36
C ASP A 76 13.49 -24.77 6.04
N ARG A 77 12.51 -25.21 5.23
CA ARG A 77 12.14 -24.52 3.98
C ARG A 77 11.67 -23.09 4.20
N TRP A 78 10.86 -22.85 5.23
CA TRP A 78 10.48 -21.49 5.60
C TRP A 78 11.70 -20.63 5.95
N SER A 79 12.64 -21.19 6.71
CA SER A 79 13.88 -20.48 7.09
C SER A 79 14.74 -20.16 5.86
N GLU A 80 14.87 -21.10 4.93
CA GLU A 80 15.55 -20.87 3.65
C GLU A 80 14.85 -19.82 2.79
N MET A 81 13.52 -19.88 2.67
CA MET A 81 12.73 -18.90 1.93
C MET A 81 12.91 -17.50 2.52
N LYS A 82 12.85 -17.39 3.86
CA LYS A 82 13.08 -16.13 4.57
C LYS A 82 14.48 -15.60 4.32
N ALA A 83 15.50 -16.46 4.40
CA ALA A 83 16.87 -16.08 4.09
C ALA A 83 17.02 -15.61 2.64
N LYS A 84 16.36 -16.26 1.68
CA LYS A 84 16.32 -15.84 0.26
C LYS A 84 15.57 -14.51 0.05
N MET A 85 14.57 -14.21 0.88
CA MET A 85 13.88 -12.91 0.82
C MET A 85 14.71 -11.77 1.37
N GLU A 86 15.45 -12.02 2.45
CA GLU A 86 16.36 -11.04 3.07
C GLU A 86 17.65 -10.88 2.24
N ALA A 87 18.11 -11.94 1.60
CA ALA A 87 19.15 -11.91 0.60
C ALA A 87 18.61 -11.25 -0.68
N ALA A 88 18.71 -9.93 -0.76
CA ALA A 88 18.33 -9.17 -1.95
C ALA A 88 18.96 -9.79 -3.22
N PRO A 89 18.17 -10.23 -4.22
CA PRO A 89 18.74 -10.78 -5.45
C PRO A 89 19.53 -9.68 -6.18
N ALA A 90 20.68 -10.04 -6.72
CA ALA A 90 21.59 -9.13 -7.40
C ALA A 90 20.88 -8.32 -8.51
N LYS A 91 20.88 -6.99 -8.34
CA LYS A 91 20.87 -5.89 -9.35
C LYS A 91 19.89 -5.96 -10.55
N LYS A 92 18.79 -6.70 -10.51
CA LYS A 92 17.69 -6.46 -11.46
C LYS A 92 16.82 -5.30 -10.96
N ARG A 93 16.53 -4.33 -11.84
CA ARG A 93 15.62 -3.22 -11.52
C ARG A 93 14.24 -3.82 -11.28
N LYS A 94 13.79 -3.83 -10.02
CA LYS A 94 12.44 -4.27 -9.65
C LYS A 94 11.55 -3.05 -9.54
N ARG A 95 10.42 -3.07 -10.25
CA ARG A 95 9.39 -2.05 -10.10
C ARG A 95 8.34 -2.56 -9.12
N VAL A 96 7.97 -1.74 -8.14
CA VAL A 96 6.81 -2.01 -7.29
C VAL A 96 5.58 -1.44 -7.99
N VAL A 97 4.63 -2.31 -8.32
CA VAL A 97 3.32 -1.94 -8.83
C VAL A 97 2.35 -1.90 -7.66
N LYS A 98 1.57 -0.82 -7.58
CA LYS A 98 0.52 -0.65 -6.59
C LYS A 98 -0.84 -0.91 -7.22
N GLN A 99 -1.67 -1.70 -6.57
CA GLN A 99 -3.02 -2.01 -7.01
C GLN A 99 -4.01 -1.62 -5.91
N ARG A 100 -4.93 -0.72 -6.23
CA ARG A 100 -5.93 -0.27 -5.26
C ARG A 100 -6.98 -1.35 -5.03
N PHE A 101 -7.24 -1.67 -3.76
CA PHE A 101 -8.35 -2.55 -3.40
C PHE A 101 -9.69 -1.79 -3.49
N SER A 102 -10.73 -2.47 -3.97
CA SER A 102 -12.08 -1.92 -3.89
C SER A 102 -12.56 -1.93 -2.44
N LYS A 103 -13.42 -0.97 -2.09
CA LYS A 103 -14.04 -0.95 -0.75
C LYS A 103 -14.75 -2.28 -0.43
N ALA A 104 -15.43 -2.86 -1.42
CA ALA A 104 -16.11 -4.14 -1.25
C ALA A 104 -15.16 -5.29 -0.85
N LEU A 105 -13.94 -5.30 -1.39
CA LEU A 105 -12.93 -6.27 -0.97
C LEU A 105 -12.48 -6.01 0.46
N ILE A 106 -12.22 -4.76 0.86
CA ILE A 106 -11.85 -4.45 2.25
C ILE A 106 -12.98 -4.79 3.22
N ASP A 107 -14.22 -4.45 2.90
CA ASP A 107 -15.39 -4.82 3.70
C ASP A 107 -15.47 -6.35 3.86
N HIS A 108 -15.17 -7.11 2.80
CA HIS A 108 -15.08 -8.56 2.86
C HIS A 108 -13.97 -9.05 3.81
N LEU A 109 -12.75 -8.48 3.74
CA LEU A 109 -11.65 -8.84 4.66
C LEU A 109 -12.01 -8.56 6.12
N VAL A 110 -12.78 -7.50 6.39
CA VAL A 110 -13.25 -7.16 7.75
C VAL A 110 -14.29 -8.17 8.26
N VAL A 111 -15.24 -8.56 7.40
CA VAL A 111 -16.32 -9.49 7.77
C VAL A 111 -15.81 -10.93 7.86
N CYS A 112 -14.91 -11.31 6.96
CA CYS A 112 -14.39 -12.66 6.81
C CYS A 112 -12.85 -12.64 6.80
N PRO A 113 -12.21 -12.34 7.95
CA PRO A 113 -10.76 -12.43 8.06
C PRO A 113 -10.32 -13.89 7.95
N PHE A 114 -9.10 -14.13 7.47
CA PHE A 114 -8.51 -15.47 7.49
C PHE A 114 -8.57 -16.07 8.91
N ARG A 115 -9.01 -17.32 8.99
CA ARG A 115 -9.09 -18.08 10.24
C ARG A 115 -8.52 -19.46 9.98
N SER A 116 -7.79 -20.00 10.95
CA SER A 116 -7.40 -21.40 10.87
C SER A 116 -8.65 -22.24 11.10
N ALA A 117 -8.89 -23.23 10.25
CA ALA A 117 -10.05 -24.13 10.37
C ALA A 117 -10.11 -24.86 11.73
N ASP A 118 -8.96 -24.97 12.39
CA ASP A 118 -8.74 -25.68 13.65
C ASP A 118 -8.33 -24.73 14.81
N ASP A 119 -8.67 -23.44 14.75
CA ASP A 119 -8.34 -22.45 15.80
C ASP A 119 -8.92 -22.81 17.18
N ASP A 120 -9.93 -23.68 17.25
CA ASP A 120 -10.64 -24.07 18.48
C ASP A 120 -10.01 -25.25 19.24
N LEU A 121 -8.97 -25.90 18.69
CA LEU A 121 -8.35 -27.04 19.37
C LEU A 121 -7.48 -26.60 20.55
N THR A 122 -7.84 -27.06 21.75
CA THR A 122 -6.98 -26.88 22.92
C THR A 122 -5.67 -27.67 22.78
N PRO A 123 -4.57 -27.25 23.41
CA PRO A 123 -3.31 -27.99 23.40
C PRO A 123 -3.46 -29.46 23.87
N ALA A 124 -4.36 -29.71 24.82
CA ALA A 124 -4.64 -31.05 25.32
C ALA A 124 -5.39 -31.92 24.29
N GLN A 125 -6.31 -31.34 23.51
CA GLN A 125 -6.98 -32.05 22.42
C GLN A 125 -6.01 -32.31 21.26
N LEU A 126 -5.17 -31.33 20.93
CA LEU A 126 -4.15 -31.45 19.89
C LEU A 126 -3.12 -32.52 20.25
N ALA A 127 -2.68 -32.60 21.51
CA ALA A 127 -1.73 -33.61 21.98
C ALA A 127 -2.22 -35.06 21.77
N LYS A 128 -3.54 -35.29 21.81
CA LYS A 128 -4.17 -36.59 21.57
C LYS A 128 -4.25 -36.98 20.09
N ARG A 129 -3.98 -36.06 19.17
CA ARG A 129 -3.99 -36.31 17.73
C ARG A 129 -2.68 -36.97 17.27
N SER A 130 -2.70 -37.52 16.06
CA SER A 130 -1.52 -38.13 15.46
C SER A 130 -0.39 -37.11 15.27
N HIS A 131 0.85 -37.59 15.23
CA HIS A 131 2.01 -36.74 14.96
C HIS A 131 1.83 -35.91 13.68
N ARG A 132 1.43 -36.56 12.58
CA ARG A 132 1.15 -35.92 11.30
C ARG A 132 0.10 -34.82 11.41
N TYR A 133 -0.98 -35.06 12.16
CA TYR A 133 -2.02 -34.05 12.35
C TYR A 133 -1.48 -32.83 13.11
N ARG A 134 -0.70 -33.03 14.17
CA ARG A 134 -0.09 -31.92 14.92
C ARG A 134 0.86 -31.09 14.05
N GLN A 135 1.56 -31.72 13.11
CA GLN A 135 2.43 -31.03 12.16
C GLN A 135 1.64 -30.24 11.13
N LEU A 136 0.60 -30.84 10.56
CA LEU A 136 -0.29 -30.17 9.61
C LEU A 136 -0.99 -28.98 10.26
N HIS A 137 -1.50 -29.16 11.49
CA HIS A 137 -2.08 -28.09 12.30
C HIS A 137 -1.09 -26.94 12.50
N ALA A 138 0.14 -27.26 12.92
CA ALA A 138 1.19 -26.26 13.10
C ALA A 138 1.54 -25.51 11.80
N LEU A 139 1.59 -26.21 10.66
CA LEU A 139 1.82 -25.59 9.36
C LEU A 139 0.64 -24.69 8.97
N SER A 140 -0.60 -25.18 9.04
CA SER A 140 -1.80 -24.39 8.72
C SER A 140 -1.86 -23.14 9.56
N THR A 141 -1.80 -23.26 10.89
CA THR A 141 -1.83 -22.10 11.80
C THR A 141 -0.72 -21.11 11.47
N PHE A 142 0.47 -21.59 11.10
CA PHE A 142 1.57 -20.71 10.71
C PHE A 142 1.23 -19.90 9.44
N VAL A 143 0.71 -20.55 8.39
CA VAL A 143 0.30 -19.86 7.15
C VAL A 143 -0.86 -18.91 7.41
N ASP A 144 -1.88 -19.36 8.15
CA ASP A 144 -3.05 -18.58 8.52
C ASP A 144 -2.65 -17.31 9.30
N CYS A 145 -1.65 -17.40 10.18
CA CYS A 145 -1.09 -16.23 10.85
C CYS A 145 -0.48 -15.22 9.86
N LYS A 146 0.28 -15.67 8.86
CA LYS A 146 0.90 -14.80 7.87
C LYS A 146 -0.13 -14.15 6.94
N MET A 147 -1.16 -14.89 6.54
CA MET A 147 -2.27 -14.35 5.76
C MET A 147 -3.05 -13.29 6.56
N ARG A 148 -3.36 -13.56 7.84
CA ARG A 148 -3.99 -12.58 8.74
C ARG A 148 -3.16 -11.30 8.90
N ASP A 149 -1.85 -11.42 9.11
CA ASP A 149 -0.97 -10.27 9.26
C ASP A 149 -1.01 -9.34 8.05
N TYR A 150 -1.10 -9.92 6.85
CA TYR A 150 -1.23 -9.20 5.58
C TYR A 150 -2.61 -8.53 5.42
N GLU A 151 -3.71 -9.26 5.65
CA GLU A 151 -5.06 -8.68 5.60
C GLU A 151 -5.23 -7.55 6.59
N GLN A 152 -4.76 -7.73 7.83
CA GLN A 152 -4.84 -6.71 8.86
C GLN A 152 -4.09 -5.45 8.44
N ALA A 153 -2.96 -5.58 7.75
CA ALA A 153 -2.22 -4.42 7.25
C ALA A 153 -3.00 -3.64 6.19
N LEU A 154 -3.74 -4.32 5.32
CA LEU A 154 -4.61 -3.69 4.32
C LEU A 154 -5.78 -2.97 5.00
N ILE A 155 -6.38 -3.59 6.01
CA ILE A 155 -7.46 -3.00 6.80
C ILE A 155 -6.95 -1.75 7.53
N ASP A 156 -5.78 -1.82 8.17
CA ASP A 156 -5.17 -0.70 8.88
C ASP A 156 -4.85 0.46 7.94
N GLN A 157 -4.32 0.15 6.75
CA GLN A 157 -4.07 1.15 5.70
C GLN A 157 -5.37 1.83 5.26
N TYR A 158 -6.43 1.04 5.05
CA TYR A 158 -7.74 1.56 4.69
C TYR A 158 -8.33 2.47 5.77
N ASN A 159 -8.27 2.04 7.03
CA ASN A 159 -8.78 2.81 8.17
C ASN A 159 -8.03 4.14 8.36
N ALA A 160 -6.73 4.17 8.08
CA ALA A 160 -5.91 5.36 8.20
C ALA A 160 -6.05 6.33 7.02
N LEU A 161 -6.14 5.82 5.78
CA LEU A 161 -6.04 6.63 4.56
C LEU A 161 -7.36 6.77 3.79
N GLY A 162 -8.38 6.01 4.15
CA GLY A 162 -9.63 5.86 3.39
C GLY A 162 -9.48 5.00 2.13
N TYR A 163 -8.33 4.34 1.96
CA TYR A 163 -8.04 3.43 0.85
C TYR A 163 -6.90 2.47 1.20
N ALA A 164 -6.87 1.31 0.53
CA ALA A 164 -5.80 0.34 0.64
C ALA A 164 -5.19 0.07 -0.73
N GLU A 165 -3.87 -0.10 -0.75
CA GLU A 165 -3.09 -0.42 -1.94
C GLU A 165 -2.28 -1.68 -1.68
N ASP A 166 -2.54 -2.69 -2.50
CA ASP A 166 -1.67 -3.83 -2.62
C ASP A 166 -0.35 -3.44 -3.28
N GLU A 167 0.73 -4.10 -2.91
CA GLU A 167 2.04 -3.88 -3.52
C GLU A 167 2.59 -5.20 -4.06
N ARG A 168 3.07 -5.22 -5.31
CA ARG A 168 3.78 -6.35 -5.93
C ARG A 168 5.06 -5.89 -6.61
N GLU A 169 6.12 -6.69 -6.49
CA GLU A 169 7.30 -6.51 -7.33
C GLU A 169 7.07 -7.16 -8.70
N VAL A 170 7.40 -6.42 -9.76
CA VAL A 170 7.46 -6.93 -11.14
C VAL A 170 8.89 -6.75 -11.63
N THR A 171 9.44 -7.80 -12.25
CA THR A 171 10.74 -7.72 -12.91
C THR A 171 10.52 -7.17 -14.30
N ASP A 172 11.20 -6.09 -14.64
CA ASP A 172 11.19 -5.53 -15.99
C ASP A 172 12.00 -6.46 -16.90
N ASN A 173 11.34 -7.15 -17.83
CA ASN A 173 12.01 -7.90 -18.88
C ASN A 173 11.83 -7.14 -20.20
N GLU A 174 12.43 -5.95 -20.28
CA GLU A 174 12.60 -5.23 -21.54
C GLU A 174 13.80 -5.84 -22.28
N GLU A 175 13.59 -6.95 -22.97
CA GLU A 175 14.38 -7.27 -24.17
C GLU A 175 13.62 -6.67 -25.35
N GLU A 176 13.87 -5.39 -25.64
CA GLU A 176 13.53 -4.79 -26.94
C GLU A 176 14.44 -5.43 -28.01
N GLU A 177 13.96 -6.50 -28.64
CA GLU A 177 14.47 -6.92 -29.94
C GLU A 177 13.88 -5.99 -31.01
N ASP A 178 14.63 -4.94 -31.33
CA ASP A 178 14.44 -4.07 -32.48
C ASP A 178 14.69 -4.87 -33.77
N VAL A 179 13.70 -5.67 -34.19
CA VAL A 179 13.71 -6.29 -35.52
C VAL A 179 13.23 -5.24 -36.53
N THR A 180 14.16 -4.39 -36.93
CA THR A 180 14.08 -3.61 -38.16
C THR A 180 13.98 -4.57 -39.34
N VAL A 181 12.76 -4.85 -39.79
CA VAL A 181 12.52 -5.52 -41.08
C VAL A 181 12.90 -4.56 -42.20
N GLU A 182 14.13 -4.71 -42.72
CA GLU A 182 14.53 -4.11 -43.99
C GLU A 182 13.64 -4.65 -45.12
N THR A 183 12.69 -3.83 -45.57
CA THR A 183 12.01 -4.03 -46.86
C THR A 183 13.01 -3.75 -47.97
N LYS A 184 13.47 -4.81 -48.66
CA LYS A 184 14.23 -4.71 -49.90
C LYS A 184 13.27 -4.73 -51.10
N ASN A 185 13.41 -3.70 -51.94
CA ASN A 185 12.76 -3.51 -53.24
C ASN A 185 13.00 -4.67 -54.21
#